data_AF-A0A358XQM1-F1
#
_entry.id   AF-A0A358XQM1-F1
#
_cell.length_a   1.000
_cell.length_b   1.000
_cell.length_c   1.000
_cell.angle_alpha   90.00
_cell.angle_beta   90.00
_cell.angle_gamma   90.00
#
_symmetry.space_group_name_H-M   'P 1'
#
loop_
_entity.id
_entity.type
_entity.pdbx_description
1 polymer ?
#
loop_
_entity_poly.entity_id
_entity_poly.type
_entity_poly.pdbx_seq_one_letter_code
_entity_poly.pdbx_strand_id
1 'polypeptide(L)'
;MTQNIELNLITGHEKETIDAITAQLAKDPNNKSLNYYLGIAQSSAKNEDAAVAAYKKALEIDPNFFEANTNLAITLMNKTREKLNVVNNNRKLTQAQYDA
;
A
#
# COMPACT_ATOMS: atom_id res chain seq x y z
N MET A 1 7.66 -20.00 -0.88
CA MET A 1 8.38 -18.71 -0.76
C MET A 1 7.49 -17.58 -0.21
N THR A 2 6.16 -17.62 -0.37
CA THR A 2 5.21 -16.66 0.24
C THR A 2 4.95 -16.87 1.74
N GLN A 3 5.13 -18.08 2.27
CA GLN A 3 4.84 -18.42 3.66
C GLN A 3 5.67 -17.63 4.70
N ASN A 4 6.92 -17.28 4.37
CA ASN A 4 7.76 -16.43 5.22
C ASN A 4 7.35 -14.95 5.18
N ILE A 5 6.79 -14.50 4.05
CA ILE A 5 6.30 -13.13 3.89
C ILE A 5 5.06 -12.94 4.77
N GLU A 6 4.10 -13.84 4.69
CA GLU A 6 2.87 -13.76 5.49
C GLU A 6 3.14 -13.81 7.00
N LEU A 7 4.07 -14.68 7.44
CA LEU A 7 4.46 -14.75 8.84
C LEU A 7 5.12 -13.45 9.33
N ASN A 8 6.06 -12.89 8.55
CA ASN A 8 6.76 -11.66 8.94
C ASN A 8 5.86 -10.42 8.94
N LEU A 9 4.82 -10.41 8.11
CA LEU A 9 3.76 -9.38 8.13
C LEU A 9 2.95 -9.41 9.43
N ILE A 10 2.84 -10.56 10.08
CA ILE A 10 2.15 -10.72 11.37
C ILE A 10 3.07 -10.33 12.53
N THR A 11 4.37 -10.57 12.43
CA THR A 11 5.33 -10.36 13.53
C THR A 11 5.95 -8.96 13.57
N GLY A 12 5.55 -8.03 12.69
CA GLY A 12 6.04 -6.64 12.70
C GLY A 12 7.46 -6.46 12.17
N HIS A 13 7.89 -7.31 11.24
CA HIS A 13 9.18 -7.20 10.56
C HIS A 13 8.98 -6.61 9.16
N GLU A 14 8.34 -5.44 9.07
CA GLU A 14 7.91 -4.88 7.79
C GLU A 14 9.10 -4.55 6.90
N LYS A 15 10.18 -4.01 7.46
CA LYS A 15 11.37 -3.63 6.71
C LYS A 15 12.05 -4.84 6.05
N GLU A 16 12.32 -5.88 6.81
CA GLU A 16 12.93 -7.12 6.31
C GLU A 16 12.04 -7.77 5.25
N THR A 17 10.72 -7.69 5.44
CA THR A 17 9.74 -8.20 4.47
C THR A 17 9.76 -7.41 3.17
N ILE A 18 9.78 -6.08 3.25
CA ILE A 18 9.88 -5.19 2.08
C ILE A 18 11.17 -5.47 1.31
N ASP A 19 12.31 -5.58 1.99
CA ASP A 19 13.61 -5.84 1.36
C ASP A 19 13.62 -7.22 0.67
N ALA A 20 13.09 -8.25 1.34
CA ALA A 20 13.00 -9.59 0.78
C ALA A 20 12.08 -9.67 -0.45
N ILE A 21 10.94 -8.97 -0.43
CA ILE A 21 10.03 -8.90 -1.58
C ILE A 21 10.67 -8.13 -2.72
N THR A 22 11.32 -6.99 -2.44
CA THR A 22 12.00 -6.17 -3.45
C THR A 22 13.12 -6.93 -4.15
N ALA A 23 13.91 -7.71 -3.40
CA ALA A 23 14.94 -8.57 -3.98
C ALA A 23 14.38 -9.68 -4.89
N GLN A 24 13.17 -10.18 -4.61
CA GLN A 24 12.49 -11.15 -5.47
C GLN A 24 11.91 -10.47 -6.72
N LEU A 25 11.30 -9.29 -6.57
CA LEU A 25 10.80 -8.48 -7.68
C LEU A 25 11.91 -8.04 -8.63
N ALA A 26 13.15 -7.85 -8.15
CA ALA A 26 14.29 -7.60 -9.03
C ALA A 26 14.58 -8.75 -10.00
N LYS A 27 14.17 -9.99 -9.65
CA LYS A 27 14.32 -11.18 -10.50
C LYS A 27 13.07 -11.46 -11.33
N ASP A 28 11.89 -11.13 -10.79
CA ASP A 28 10.59 -11.28 -11.45
C ASP A 28 9.73 -10.01 -11.26
N PRO A 29 9.96 -8.96 -12.07
CA PRO A 29 9.30 -7.66 -11.89
C PRO A 29 7.79 -7.70 -12.15
N ASN A 30 7.33 -8.69 -12.92
CA ASN A 30 5.94 -8.83 -13.35
C ASN A 30 5.17 -9.85 -12.49
N ASN A 31 5.64 -10.12 -11.28
CA ASN A 31 4.92 -10.97 -10.35
C ASN A 31 3.80 -10.19 -9.64
N LYS A 32 2.55 -10.43 -10.03
CA LYS A 32 1.38 -9.76 -9.40
C LYS A 32 1.31 -10.00 -7.89
N SER A 33 1.61 -11.23 -7.44
CA SER A 33 1.49 -11.61 -6.04
C SER A 33 2.55 -10.91 -5.19
N LEU A 34 3.79 -10.82 -5.67
CA LEU A 34 4.84 -10.07 -4.95
C LEU A 34 4.54 -8.57 -4.88
N ASN A 35 4.01 -7.97 -5.94
CA ASN A 35 3.56 -6.58 -5.90
C ASN A 35 2.40 -6.39 -4.91
N TYR A 36 1.46 -7.34 -4.83
CA TYR A 36 0.40 -7.33 -3.84
C TYR A 36 0.92 -7.43 -2.40
N TYR A 37 1.81 -8.38 -2.10
CA TYR A 37 2.41 -8.49 -0.76
C TYR A 37 3.30 -7.30 -0.41
N LEU A 38 3.99 -6.69 -1.38
CA LEU A 38 4.71 -5.43 -1.17
C LEU A 38 3.73 -4.33 -0.74
N GLY A 39 2.55 -4.25 -1.36
CA GLY A 39 1.50 -3.33 -0.95
C GLY A 39 1.05 -3.56 0.48
N ILE A 40 0.83 -4.82 0.88
CA ILE A 40 0.49 -5.14 2.27
C ILE A 40 1.60 -4.70 3.23
N ALA A 41 2.86 -5.03 2.94
CA ALA A 41 3.99 -4.70 3.78
C ALA A 41 4.15 -3.18 3.95
N GLN A 42 4.03 -2.42 2.86
CA GLN A 42 4.09 -0.96 2.90
C GLN A 42 2.89 -0.35 3.66
N SER A 43 1.70 -0.92 3.53
CA SER A 43 0.53 -0.50 4.29
C SER A 43 0.70 -0.73 5.79
N SER A 44 1.24 -1.88 6.20
CA SER A 44 1.59 -2.18 7.60
C SER A 44 2.63 -1.19 8.13
N ALA A 45 3.62 -0.84 7.30
CA ALA A 45 4.65 0.15 7.60
C ALA A 45 4.17 1.61 7.57
N LYS A 46 2.86 1.86 7.37
CA LYS A 46 2.26 3.21 7.22
C LYS A 46 2.79 4.04 6.03
N ASN A 47 3.44 3.38 5.06
CA ASN A 47 3.89 3.99 3.82
C ASN A 47 2.78 3.94 2.76
N GLU A 48 1.68 4.67 2.98
CA GLU A 48 0.46 4.52 2.18
C GLU A 48 0.66 4.78 0.68
N ASP A 49 1.51 5.74 0.31
CA ASP A 49 1.79 6.02 -1.10
C ASP A 49 2.54 4.89 -1.79
N ALA A 50 3.49 4.26 -1.10
CA ALA A 50 4.20 3.09 -1.60
C ALA A 50 3.26 1.88 -1.70
N ALA A 51 2.34 1.72 -0.74
CA ALA A 51 1.33 0.67 -0.79
C ALA A 51 0.42 0.82 -2.02
N VAL A 52 -0.09 2.02 -2.27
CA VAL A 52 -0.91 2.35 -3.46
C VAL A 52 -0.17 2.02 -4.75
N ALA A 53 1.11 2.41 -4.86
CA ALA A 53 1.91 2.13 -6.05
C ALA A 53 2.06 0.62 -6.30
N ALA A 54 2.35 -0.15 -5.24
CA ALA A 54 2.52 -1.60 -5.33
C ALA A 54 1.21 -2.32 -5.71
N TYR A 55 0.07 -1.94 -5.11
CA TYR A 55 -1.23 -2.50 -5.50
C TYR A 55 -1.61 -2.16 -6.94
N LYS A 56 -1.34 -0.93 -7.39
CA LYS A 56 -1.55 -0.55 -8.79
C LYS A 56 -0.70 -1.40 -9.72
N LYS A 57 0.57 -1.67 -9.38
CA LYS A 57 1.43 -2.55 -10.17
C LYS A 57 0.87 -3.97 -10.28
N ALA A 58 0.33 -4.51 -9.18
CA ALA A 58 -0.33 -5.81 -9.20
C ALA A 58 -1.55 -5.82 -10.15
N LEU A 59 -2.34 -4.73 -10.18
CA LEU A 59 -3.51 -4.57 -11.05
C LEU A 59 -3.15 -4.26 -12.52
N GLU A 60 -1.99 -3.64 -12.78
CA GLU A 60 -1.47 -3.51 -14.15
C GLU A 60 -1.14 -4.88 -14.77
N ILE A 61 -0.68 -5.82 -13.94
CA ILE A 61 -0.33 -7.18 -14.38
C ILE A 61 -1.59 -8.06 -14.47
N ASP A 62 -2.48 -7.95 -13.48
CA ASP A 62 -3.77 -8.64 -13.47
C ASP A 62 -4.90 -7.70 -13.04
N PRO A 63 -5.64 -7.13 -14.01
CA PRO A 63 -6.75 -6.23 -13.74
C PRO A 63 -7.88 -6.85 -12.90
N ASN A 64 -7.98 -8.18 -12.83
CA ASN A 64 -9.01 -8.90 -12.08
C ASN A 64 -8.54 -9.35 -10.69
N PHE A 65 -7.38 -8.90 -10.23
CA PHE A 65 -6.84 -9.30 -8.93
C PHE A 65 -7.62 -8.63 -7.78
N PHE A 66 -8.69 -9.31 -7.35
CA PHE A 66 -9.69 -8.81 -6.40
C PHE A 66 -9.09 -8.34 -5.08
N GLU A 67 -8.12 -9.08 -4.55
CA GLU A 67 -7.46 -8.78 -3.28
C GLU A 67 -6.66 -7.46 -3.36
N ALA A 68 -5.93 -7.26 -4.46
CA ALA A 68 -5.20 -6.02 -4.71
C ALA A 68 -6.15 -4.82 -4.90
N ASN A 69 -7.27 -5.02 -5.61
CA ASN A 69 -8.29 -3.99 -5.79
C ASN A 69 -8.93 -3.57 -4.46
N THR A 70 -9.30 -4.57 -3.64
CA THR A 70 -9.91 -4.36 -2.32
C THR A 70 -8.97 -3.60 -1.39
N ASN A 71 -7.71 -4.03 -1.29
CA ASN A 71 -6.74 -3.36 -0.42
C ASN A 71 -6.40 -1.95 -0.92
N LEU A 72 -6.28 -1.75 -2.24
CA LEU A 72 -6.11 -0.42 -2.81
C LEU A 72 -7.26 0.53 -2.41
N ALA A 73 -8.51 0.08 -2.52
CA ALA A 73 -9.67 0.86 -2.13
C ALA A 73 -9.62 1.25 -0.64
N ILE A 74 -9.31 0.29 0.24
CA ILE A 74 -9.18 0.52 1.69
C ILE A 74 -8.08 1.55 1.98
N THR A 75 -6.90 1.42 1.38
CA THR A 75 -5.79 2.36 1.56
C THR A 75 -6.18 3.77 1.10
N LEU A 76 -6.83 3.91 -0.06
CA LEU A 76 -7.27 5.21 -0.56
C LEU A 76 -8.36 5.85 0.31
N MET A 77 -9.31 5.05 0.82
CA MET A 77 -10.35 5.52 1.74
C MET A 77 -9.73 5.99 3.07
N ASN A 78 -8.78 5.25 3.62
CA ASN A 78 -8.07 5.64 4.84
C ASN A 78 -7.31 6.96 4.66
N LYS A 79 -6.57 7.09 3.56
CA LYS A 79 -5.82 8.29 3.22
C LYS A 79 -6.74 9.51 3.05
N THR A 80 -7.87 9.32 2.38
CA THR A 80 -8.89 10.37 2.19
C THR A 80 -9.51 10.75 3.53
N ARG A 81 -9.86 9.77 4.37
CA ARG A 81 -10.40 9.99 5.72
C ARG A 81 -9.43 10.77 6.59
N GLU A 82 -8.14 10.44 6.57
CA GLU A 82 -7.13 11.18 7.33
C GLU A 82 -7.04 12.65 6.88
N LYS A 83 -6.97 12.89 5.56
CA LYS A 83 -7.00 14.25 5.01
C LYS A 83 -8.26 15.01 5.44
N LEU A 84 -9.42 14.39 5.37
CA LEU A 84 -10.69 14.99 5.81
C LEU A 84 -10.69 15.30 7.31
N ASN A 85 -10.14 14.42 8.14
CA ASN A 85 -10.01 14.65 9.58
C ASN A 85 -9.10 15.84 9.89
N VAL A 86 -7.98 15.98 9.18
CA VAL A 86 -7.09 17.15 9.30
C VAL A 86 -7.84 18.44 8.95
N VAL A 87 -8.60 18.44 7.84
CA VAL A 87 -9.40 19.61 7.42
C VAL A 87 -10.49 19.94 8.44
N ASN A 88 -11.25 18.94 8.90
CA ASN A 88 -12.38 19.14 9.82
C ASN A 88 -11.96 19.55 11.24
N ASN A 89 -10.82 19.04 11.72
CA ASN A 89 -10.24 19.43 13.02
C ASN A 89 -9.55 20.80 12.97
N ASN A 90 -9.32 21.34 11.77
CA ASN A 90 -8.68 22.63 11.56
C ASN A 90 -9.67 23.63 10.93
N ARG A 91 -10.71 24.01 11.69
CA ARG A 91 -11.80 24.98 11.33
C ARG A 91 -11.33 26.38 10.85
N LYS A 92 -10.04 26.59 10.58
CA LYS A 92 -9.43 27.83 10.09
C LYS A 92 -8.70 27.71 8.74
N LEU A 93 -8.68 26.54 8.10
CA LEU A 93 -8.09 26.42 6.76
C LEU A 93 -8.96 27.19 5.75
N THR A 94 -8.32 28.13 5.06
CA THR A 94 -8.96 28.91 3.99
C THR A 94 -9.09 28.05 2.72
N GLN A 95 -10.04 28.37 1.84
CA GLN A 95 -10.31 27.63 0.59
C GLN A 95 -9.02 27.38 -0.23
N ALA A 96 -8.09 28.34 -0.24
CA ALA A 96 -6.81 28.21 -0.95
C ALA A 96 -5.87 27.11 -0.40
N GLN A 97 -6.06 26.68 0.84
CA GLN A 97 -5.30 25.59 1.47
C GLN A 97 -5.97 24.22 1.29
N TYR A 98 -7.20 24.20 0.76
CA TYR A 98 -7.95 22.99 0.44
C TYR A 98 -7.67 22.49 -0.99
N ASP A 99 -7.40 23.41 -1.91
CA ASP A 99 -7.28 23.16 -3.35
C ASP A 99 -5.84 22.84 -3.83
N ALA A 100 -4.85 22.81 -2.93
CA ALA A 100 -3.42 22.54 -3.22
C ALA A 100 -3.01 21.12 -2.78
#